data_AF-D8PCN6-F1
#
_entry.id   AF-D8PCN6-F1
#
_cell.length_a   1.000
_cell.length_b   1.000
_cell.length_c   1.000
_cell.angle_alpha   90.00
_cell.angle_beta   90.00
_cell.angle_gamma   90.00
#
_symmetry.space_group_name_H-M   'P 1'
#
loop_
_entity.id
_entity.type
_entity.pdbx_description
1 polymer ?
#
loop_
_entity_poly.entity_id
_entity_poly.type
_entity_poly.pdbx_seq_one_letter_code
_entity_poly.pdbx_strand_id
1 'polypeptide(L)'
;MKCIAEPWMIRLLGAMYGVVATWFAPAMVLAVLSLFGLLLNPRVIGLRHLLVEVATVSFQFGCAALASMGLWRLRRWGLGVACAYNLVWAGVLAMRGFESGGSLSLQDAMPLALVLLAVLLLLPAVRSATC
;
A
#
# COMPACT_ATOMS: atom_id res chain seq x y z
N MET A 1 8.09 -30.07 -7.65
CA MET A 1 8.36 -28.88 -8.48
C MET A 1 8.70 -27.71 -7.57
N LYS A 2 9.95 -27.23 -7.57
CA LYS A 2 10.36 -26.05 -6.80
C LYS A 2 9.87 -24.81 -7.55
N CYS A 3 8.75 -24.23 -7.13
CA CYS A 3 8.34 -22.89 -7.57
C CYS A 3 9.21 -21.87 -6.82
N ILE A 4 10.44 -21.66 -7.30
CA ILE A 4 11.28 -20.54 -6.88
C ILE A 4 10.73 -19.33 -7.66
N ALA A 5 10.06 -18.40 -6.98
CA ALA A 5 9.78 -17.12 -7.61
C ALA A 5 11.12 -16.50 -8.00
N GLU A 6 11.32 -16.25 -9.30
CA GLU A 6 12.62 -15.80 -9.77
C GLU A 6 12.95 -14.43 -9.13
N PRO A 7 14.19 -14.19 -8.69
CA PRO A 7 14.56 -12.96 -7.97
C PRO A 7 14.18 -11.66 -8.70
N TRP A 8 14.08 -11.71 -10.04
CA TRP A 8 13.65 -10.59 -10.85
C TRP A 8 12.15 -10.26 -10.66
N MET A 9 11.28 -11.26 -10.46
CA MET A 9 9.84 -11.04 -10.21
C MET A 9 9.63 -10.34 -8.86
N ILE A 10 10.39 -10.72 -7.84
CA ILE A 10 10.32 -10.10 -6.51
C ILE A 10 10.81 -8.65 -6.57
N ARG A 11 11.88 -8.39 -7.35
CA ARG A 11 12.37 -7.02 -7.58
C ARG A 11 11.40 -6.17 -8.40
N LEU A 12 10.75 -6.75 -9.41
CA LEU A 12 9.70 -6.08 -10.18
C LEU A 12 8.55 -5.66 -9.26
N LEU A 13 8.11 -6.55 -8.38
CA LEU A 13 7.09 -6.24 -7.38
C LEU A 13 7.55 -5.12 -6.45
N GLY A 14 8.81 -5.15 -6.02
CA GLY A 14 9.43 -4.06 -5.27
C GLY A 14 9.39 -2.72 -6.03
N ALA A 15 9.67 -2.71 -7.33
CA ALA A 15 9.56 -1.53 -8.18
C ALA A 15 8.11 -1.02 -8.28
N MET A 16 7.13 -1.92 -8.43
CA MET A 16 5.72 -1.55 -8.44
C MET A 16 5.28 -0.88 -7.13
N TYR A 17 5.67 -1.43 -5.98
CA TYR A 17 5.44 -0.77 -4.69
C TYR A 17 6.17 0.57 -4.57
N GLY A 18 7.33 0.71 -5.22
CA GLY A 18 8.03 2.00 -5.34
C GLY A 18 7.21 3.03 -6.11
N VAL A 19 6.60 2.63 -7.23
CA VAL A 19 5.68 3.49 -8.00
C VAL A 19 4.48 3.91 -7.15
N VAL A 20 3.88 2.98 -6.41
CA VAL A 20 2.78 3.29 -5.47
C VAL A 20 3.24 4.30 -4.41
N ALA A 21 4.43 4.12 -3.82
CA ALA A 21 4.97 5.08 -2.87
C ALA A 21 5.17 6.48 -3.51
N THR A 22 5.68 6.55 -4.73
CA THR A 22 5.84 7.84 -5.44
C THR A 22 4.50 8.51 -5.74
N TRP A 23 3.44 7.73 -6.00
CA TRP A 23 2.09 8.27 -6.20
C TRP A 23 1.55 8.97 -4.95
N PHE A 24 1.86 8.45 -3.76
CA PHE A 24 1.46 9.06 -2.48
C PHE A 24 2.43 10.15 -1.99
N ALA A 25 3.60 10.34 -2.63
CA ALA A 25 4.61 11.30 -2.17
C ALA A 25 4.10 12.76 -2.12
N PRO A 26 3.34 13.30 -3.10
CA PRO A 26 2.79 14.65 -3.01
C PRO A 26 1.82 14.81 -1.83
N ALA A 27 0.95 13.81 -1.61
CA ALA A 27 0.04 13.80 -0.48
C ALA A 27 0.79 13.75 0.86
N MET A 28 1.90 13.01 0.93
CA MET A 28 2.76 12.95 2.10
C MET A 28 3.41 14.31 2.41
N VAL A 29 3.85 15.04 1.38
CA VAL A 29 4.37 16.41 1.55
C VAL A 29 3.30 17.33 2.12
N LEU A 30 2.07 17.27 1.59
CA LEU A 30 0.93 18.06 2.10
C LEU A 30 0.59 17.67 3.54
N ALA A 31 0.61 16.37 3.86
CA ALA A 31 0.38 15.88 5.22
C ALA A 31 1.42 16.45 6.21
N VAL A 32 2.71 16.45 5.83
CA VAL A 32 3.79 17.02 6.65
C VAL A 32 3.62 18.54 6.82
N LEU A 33 3.30 19.27 5.74
CA LEU A 33 3.01 20.71 5.82
C LEU A 33 1.82 21.00 6.74
N SER A 34 0.78 20.16 6.68
CA SER A 34 -0.40 20.30 7.53
C SER A 34 -0.09 20.06 9.02
N LEU A 35 0.79 19.09 9.33
CA LEU A 35 1.31 18.86 10.68
C LEU A 35 2.10 20.06 11.19
N PHE A 36 2.97 20.65 10.35
CA PHE A 36 3.69 21.87 10.71
C PHE A 36 2.73 23.05 10.96
N GLY A 37 1.71 23.21 10.12
CA GLY A 37 0.66 24.21 10.33
C GLY A 37 -0.08 24.02 11.66
N LEU A 38 -0.34 22.77 12.05
CA LEU A 38 -1.02 22.41 13.30
C LEU A 38 -0.14 22.64 14.54
N LEU A 39 1.18 22.42 14.42
CA LEU A 39 2.15 22.78 15.46
C LEU A 39 2.23 24.30 15.68
N LEU A 40 2.10 25.08 14.60
CA LEU A 40 2.13 26.55 14.66
C LEU A 40 0.80 27.15 15.13
N ASN A 41 -0.33 26.53 14.78
CA ASN A 41 -1.65 26.97 15.20
C ASN A 41 -2.57 25.76 15.47
N PRO A 42 -2.75 25.36 16.74
CA PRO A 42 -3.55 24.17 17.08
C PRO A 42 -5.07 24.39 16.94
N ARG A 43 -5.54 25.60 16.61
CA ARG A 43 -6.98 25.93 16.50
C ARG A 43 -7.57 25.63 15.12
N VAL A 44 -6.88 24.90 14.25
CA VAL A 44 -7.42 24.50 12.94
C VAL A 44 -8.65 23.61 13.16
N ILE A 45 -9.82 24.11 12.76
CA ILE A 45 -11.09 23.41 12.78
C ILE A 45 -10.96 22.17 11.89
N GLY A 46 -11.20 20.99 12.45
CA GLY A 46 -11.03 19.71 11.76
C GLY A 46 -9.77 18.91 12.16
N LEU A 47 -9.09 19.25 13.27
CA LEU A 47 -7.91 18.54 13.80
C LEU A 47 -8.00 17.01 13.72
N ARG A 48 -9.15 16.44 14.11
CA ARG A 48 -9.38 14.98 14.07
C ARG A 48 -9.40 14.44 12.64
N HIS A 49 -10.04 15.14 11.70
CA HIS A 49 -10.06 14.73 10.29
C HIS A 49 -8.67 14.87 9.66
N LEU A 50 -7.98 15.97 9.94
CA LEU A 50 -6.61 16.20 9.46
C LEU A 50 -5.65 15.12 9.96
N LEU A 51 -5.69 14.78 11.26
CA LEU A 51 -4.84 13.73 11.83
C LEU A 51 -5.13 12.35 11.23
N VAL A 52 -6.41 12.06 10.94
CA VAL A 52 -6.80 10.80 10.27
C VAL A 52 -6.29 10.77 8.82
N GLU A 53 -6.41 11.86 8.07
CA GLU A 53 -5.87 11.95 6.70
C GLU A 53 -4.35 11.83 6.69
N VAL A 54 -3.66 12.54 7.58
CA VAL A 54 -2.21 12.44 7.74
C VAL A 54 -1.78 11.02 8.08
N ALA A 55 -2.47 10.37 9.03
CA ALA A 55 -2.15 9.00 9.43
C ALA A 55 -2.38 8.01 8.29
N THR A 56 -3.49 8.15 7.55
CA THR A 56 -3.79 7.27 6.41
C THR A 56 -2.78 7.46 5.29
N VAL A 57 -2.46 8.69 4.88
CA VAL A 57 -1.45 8.96 3.86
C VAL A 57 -0.06 8.45 4.29
N SER A 58 0.31 8.67 5.55
CA SER A 58 1.58 8.20 6.10
C SER A 58 1.67 6.68 6.11
N PHE A 59 0.58 5.99 6.46
CA PHE A 59 0.51 4.53 6.42
C PHE A 59 0.64 4.02 4.98
N GLN A 60 -0.08 4.63 4.02
CA GLN A 60 -0.03 4.21 2.62
C GLN A 60 1.35 4.38 2.01
N PHE A 61 1.95 5.56 2.19
CA PHE A 61 3.30 5.85 1.72
C PHE A 61 4.34 4.96 2.41
N GLY A 62 4.30 4.88 3.75
CA GLY A 62 5.28 4.15 4.55
C GLY A 62 5.27 2.65 4.28
N CYS A 63 4.09 2.03 4.20
CA CYS A 63 3.98 0.60 3.91
C CYS A 63 4.40 0.27 2.48
N ALA A 64 4.04 1.09 1.50
CA ALA A 64 4.48 0.90 0.11
C ALA A 64 6.01 1.05 -0.01
N ALA A 65 6.61 2.04 0.64
CA ALA A 65 8.06 2.24 0.64
C ALA A 65 8.80 1.08 1.35
N LEU A 66 8.29 0.62 2.49
CA LEU A 66 8.86 -0.52 3.23
C LEU A 66 8.74 -1.83 2.43
N ALA A 67 7.58 -2.09 1.81
CA ALA A 67 7.39 -3.22 0.91
C ALA A 67 8.37 -3.15 -0.26
N SER A 68 8.47 -1.98 -0.92
CA SER A 68 9.41 -1.75 -2.02
C SER A 68 10.85 -2.08 -1.64
N MET A 69 11.33 -1.50 -0.53
CA MET A 69 12.70 -1.67 -0.07
C MET A 69 13.00 -3.10 0.41
N GLY A 70 12.05 -3.71 1.12
CA GLY A 70 12.15 -5.09 1.59
C GLY A 70 12.21 -6.07 0.43
N LEU A 71 11.35 -5.92 -0.58
CA LEU A 71 11.31 -6.76 -1.78
C LEU A 71 12.52 -6.53 -2.70
N TRP A 72 12.97 -5.28 -2.88
CA TRP A 72 14.17 -4.97 -3.66
C TRP A 72 15.42 -5.63 -3.09
N ARG A 73 15.53 -5.62 -1.75
CA ARG A 73 16.60 -6.30 -1.01
C ARG A 73 16.36 -7.79 -0.78
N LEU A 74 15.29 -8.36 -1.36
CA LEU A 74 14.91 -9.76 -1.22
C LEU A 74 14.79 -10.22 0.25
N ARG A 75 14.39 -9.32 1.14
CA ARG A 75 14.22 -9.61 2.57
C ARG A 75 12.83 -10.18 2.84
N ARG A 76 12.76 -11.24 3.66
CA ARG A 76 11.51 -11.93 4.03
C ARG A 76 10.46 -11.00 4.64
N TRP A 77 10.87 -10.02 5.45
CA TRP A 77 9.92 -9.06 6.03
C TRP A 77 9.25 -8.17 4.96
N GLY A 78 9.89 -7.92 3.82
CA GLY A 78 9.30 -7.15 2.71
C GLY A 78 8.06 -7.82 2.11
N LEU A 79 8.09 -9.15 2.01
CA LEU A 79 6.92 -9.95 1.60
C LEU A 79 5.79 -9.84 2.62
N GLY A 80 6.11 -9.91 3.91
CA GLY A 80 5.12 -9.76 4.99
C GLY A 80 4.43 -8.39 4.96
N VAL A 81 5.20 -7.31 4.79
CA VAL A 81 4.66 -5.95 4.67
C VAL A 81 3.78 -5.81 3.42
N ALA A 82 4.24 -6.33 2.27
CA ALA A 82 3.47 -6.32 1.03
C ALA A 82 2.13 -7.06 1.15
N CYS A 83 2.14 -8.24 1.78
CA CYS A 83 0.91 -9.01 2.05
C CYS A 83 -0.05 -8.27 2.97
N ALA A 84 0.44 -7.74 4.10
CA ALA A 84 -0.40 -6.99 5.03
C ALA A 84 -1.00 -5.74 4.38
N TYR A 85 -0.19 -5.01 3.62
CA TYR A 85 -0.64 -3.83 2.85
C TYR A 85 -1.75 -4.18 1.86
N ASN A 86 -1.60 -5.25 1.09
CA ASN A 86 -2.61 -5.68 0.13
C ASN A 86 -3.89 -6.18 0.81
N LEU A 87 -3.79 -6.85 1.96
CA LEU A 87 -4.97 -7.30 2.72
C LEU A 87 -5.81 -6.11 3.21
N VAL A 88 -5.15 -5.06 3.70
CA VAL A 88 -5.83 -3.82 4.11
C VAL A 88 -6.55 -3.19 2.91
N TRP A 89 -5.88 -3.08 1.76
CA TRP A 89 -6.51 -2.55 0.54
C TRP A 89 -7.66 -3.42 0.03
N ALA A 90 -7.52 -4.74 0.05
CA ALA A 90 -8.58 -5.66 -0.32
C ALA A 90 -9.80 -5.50 0.59
N GLY A 91 -9.59 -5.33 1.91
CA GLY A 91 -10.66 -5.06 2.86
C GLY A 91 -11.38 -3.74 2.61
N VAL A 92 -10.63 -2.65 2.34
CA VAL A 92 -11.20 -1.35 2.00
C VAL A 92 -12.03 -1.41 0.72
N LEU A 93 -11.52 -2.09 -0.32
CA LEU A 93 -12.24 -2.25 -1.58
C LEU A 93 -13.48 -3.13 -1.44
N ALA A 94 -13.41 -4.20 -0.64
CA ALA A 94 -14.56 -5.05 -0.34
C ALA A 94 -15.65 -4.24 0.37
N MET A 95 -15.30 -3.46 1.39
CA MET A 95 -16.23 -2.59 2.12
C MET A 95 -16.91 -1.59 1.20
N ARG A 96 -16.15 -0.93 0.30
CA ARG A 96 -16.71 -0.03 -0.70
C ARG A 96 -17.67 -0.73 -1.67
N GLY A 97 -17.33 -1.93 -2.12
CA GLY A 97 -18.21 -2.73 -2.98
C GLY A 97 -19.50 -3.17 -2.30
N PHE A 98 -19.47 -3.42 -0.99
CA PHE A 98 -20.67 -3.68 -0.19
C PHE A 98 -21.53 -2.42 -0.02
N GLU A 99 -20.91 -1.27 0.30
CA GLU A 99 -21.62 0.01 0.46
C GLU A 99 -22.23 0.51 -0.84
N SER A 100 -21.63 0.20 -2.00
CA SER A 100 -22.15 0.56 -3.32
C SER A 100 -23.20 -0.42 -3.88
N GLY A 101 -23.67 -1.39 -3.08
CA GLY A 101 -24.66 -2.38 -3.53
C GLY A 101 -24.15 -3.29 -4.65
N GLY A 102 -22.83 -3.50 -4.75
CA GLY A 102 -22.19 -4.28 -5.79
C GLY A 102 -21.82 -3.50 -7.06
N SER A 103 -22.07 -2.19 -7.09
CA SER A 103 -21.63 -1.32 -8.19
C SER A 103 -20.17 -0.91 -7.99
N LEU A 104 -19.23 -1.64 -8.59
CA LEU A 104 -17.83 -1.22 -8.67
C LEU A 104 -17.66 -0.30 -9.88
N SER A 105 -17.33 0.97 -9.61
CA SER A 105 -16.89 1.91 -10.65
C SER A 105 -15.64 1.37 -11.35
N LEU A 106 -15.47 1.69 -12.64
CA LEU A 106 -14.22 1.45 -13.38
C LEU A 106 -12.99 2.04 -12.66
N GLN A 107 -13.18 3.11 -11.88
CA GLN A 107 -12.12 3.72 -11.05
C GLN A 107 -11.72 2.85 -9.85
N ASP A 108 -12.64 2.04 -9.30
CA ASP A 108 -12.37 1.11 -8.19
C ASP A 108 -11.89 -0.27 -8.69
N ALA A 109 -12.19 -0.62 -9.94
CA ALA A 109 -11.76 -1.87 -10.57
C ALA A 109 -10.24 -1.93 -10.81
N MET A 110 -9.62 -0.79 -11.15
CA MET A 110 -8.17 -0.69 -11.40
C MET A 110 -7.30 -0.94 -10.15
N PRO A 111 -7.56 -0.33 -8.97
CA PRO A 111 -6.84 -0.67 -7.75
C PRO A 111 -7.13 -2.11 -7.29
N LEU A 112 -8.34 -2.62 -7.50
CA LEU A 112 -8.69 -4.01 -7.19
C LEU A 112 -7.91 -5.02 -8.05
N ALA A 113 -7.78 -4.75 -9.35
CA ALA A 113 -6.96 -5.54 -10.27
C ALA A 113 -5.47 -5.51 -9.89
N LEU A 114 -4.94 -4.35 -9.49
CA LEU A 114 -3.56 -4.22 -9.02
C LEU A 114 -3.32 -4.98 -7.71
N VAL A 115 -4.25 -4.94 -6.77
CA VAL A 115 -4.19 -5.70 -5.51
C VAL A 115 -4.26 -7.20 -5.79
N LEU A 116 -5.17 -7.65 -6.64
CA LEU A 116 -5.28 -9.06 -7.06
C LEU A 116 -4.02 -9.53 -7.79
N LEU A 117 -3.47 -8.73 -8.70
CA LEU A 117 -2.22 -9.02 -9.40
C LEU A 117 -1.05 -9.13 -8.42
N ALA A 118 -0.95 -8.20 -7.47
CA ALA A 118 0.08 -8.23 -6.44
C ALA A 118 -0.07 -9.44 -5.51
N VAL A 119 -1.29 -9.83 -5.13
CA VAL A 119 -1.56 -11.05 -4.34
C VAL A 119 -1.18 -12.30 -5.13
N LEU A 120 -1.55 -12.39 -6.41
CA LEU A 120 -1.19 -13.51 -7.29
C LEU A 120 0.33 -13.63 -7.48
N LEU A 121 1.06 -12.52 -7.53
CA LEU A 121 2.53 -12.50 -7.61
C LEU A 121 3.20 -12.80 -6.26
N LEU A 122 2.56 -12.44 -5.14
CA LEU A 122 3.06 -12.72 -3.79
C LEU A 122 2.88 -14.19 -3.39
N LEU A 123 1.81 -14.85 -3.82
CA LEU A 123 1.53 -16.27 -3.53
C LEU A 123 2.70 -17.22 -3.83
N PRO A 124 3.31 -17.22 -5.03
CA PRO A 124 4.48 -18.05 -5.32
C PRO A 124 5.72 -17.61 -4.56
N ALA A 125 5.91 -16.31 -4.32
CA ALA A 125 7.04 -15.78 -3.56
C ALA A 125 7.00 -16.20 -2.08
N VAL A 126 5.83 -16.14 -1.44
CA VAL A 126 5.62 -16.60 -0.06
C VAL A 126 5.82 -18.11 0.05
N ARG A 127 5.24 -18.90 -0.86
CA ARG A 127 5.46 -20.36 -0.90
C ARG A 127 6.93 -20.74 -1.02
N SER A 128 7.70 -19.98 -1.81
CA SER A 128 9.14 -20.22 -1.98
C SER A 128 9.97 -19.87 -0.74
N ALA A 129 9.50 -18.95 0.10
CA ALA A 129 10.21 -18.50 1.30
C ALA A 129 9.92 -19.36 2.55
N THR A 130 8.84 -20.13 2.54
CA THR A 130 8.43 -21.06 3.61
C THR A 130 8.92 -22.50 3.44
N CYS A 131 9.46 -22.84 2.27
CA CYS A 131 10.14 -24.12 2.00
C CYS A 131 11.65 -23.99 2.24
#